data_AF-A0A2T0XEE6-F1
#
_entry.id   AF-A0A2T0XEE6-F1
#
_cell.length_a   1.000
_cell.length_b   1.000
_cell.length_c   1.000
_cell.angle_alpha   90.00
_cell.angle_beta   90.00
_cell.angle_gamma   90.00
#
_symmetry.space_group_name_H-M   'P 1'
#
loop_
_entity.id
_entity.type
_entity.pdbx_description
1 polymer ?
#
loop_
_entity_poly.entity_id
_entity_poly.type
_entity_poly.pdbx_seq_one_letter_code
_entity_poly.pdbx_strand_id
1 'polypeptide(L)' 'MRITAIIASGLVVLLALIWVLQKPDYDSAVAFAAALAVLFSSFLLKRNRKETAHSQTVSDSSVGVQAGRDVNIRDINRVK' A
#
# COMPACT_ATOMS: atom_id res chain seq x y z
N MET A 1 -0.65 -6.98 1.92
CA MET A 1 -1.37 -6.15 2.91
C MET A 1 -2.44 -5.25 2.31
N ARG A 2 -2.17 -4.49 1.22
CA ARG A 2 -3.22 -3.67 0.57
C ARG A 2 -4.36 -4.51 -0.03
N ILE A 3 -4.04 -5.54 -0.81
CA ILE A 3 -5.04 -6.43 -1.43
C ILE A 3 -5.88 -7.15 -0.37
N THR A 4 -5.23 -7.66 0.68
CA THR A 4 -5.93 -8.32 1.80
C THR A 4 -6.88 -7.36 2.53
N ALA A 5 -6.48 -6.08 2.71
CA ALA A 5 -7.37 -5.07 3.29
C ALA A 5 -8.56 -4.74 2.39
N ILE A 6 -8.36 -4.69 1.07
CA ILE A 6 -9.44 -4.46 0.09
C ILE A 6 -10.43 -5.64 0.10
N ILE A 7 -9.95 -6.88 0.10
CA ILE A 7 -10.81 -8.07 0.15
C ILE A 7 -11.60 -8.11 1.45
N ALA A 8 -10.93 -7.91 2.59
CA ALA A 8 -11.59 -7.92 3.90
C ALA A 8 -12.64 -6.81 4.03
N SER A 9 -12.30 -5.57 3.63
CA SER A 9 -13.26 -4.45 3.66
C SER A 9 -14.41 -4.63 2.68
N GLY A 10 -14.17 -5.22 1.49
CA GLY A 10 -15.23 -5.59 0.56
C GLY A 10 -16.23 -6.58 1.16
N LEU A 11 -15.75 -7.59 1.87
CA LEU A 11 -16.59 -8.55 2.61
C LEU A 11 -17.45 -7.86 3.67
N VAL A 12 -16.87 -6.93 4.44
CA VAL A 12 -17.61 -6.16 5.46
C VAL A 12 -18.69 -5.29 4.81
N VAL A 13 -18.41 -4.64 3.68
CA VAL A 13 -19.42 -3.86 2.94
C VAL A 13 -20.60 -4.73 2.51
N LEU A 14 -20.34 -5.94 2.00
CA LEU A 14 -21.41 -6.87 1.61
C LEU A 14 -22.28 -7.29 2.81
N LEU A 15 -21.65 -7.63 3.94
CA LEU A 15 -22.38 -7.99 5.16
C LEU A 15 -23.22 -6.83 5.69
N ALA A 16 -22.66 -5.62 5.72
CA ALA A 16 -23.38 -4.42 6.15
C ALA A 16 -24.52 -4.05 5.19
N LEU A 17 -24.34 -4.26 3.88
CA LEU A 17 -25.40 -4.07 2.88
C LEU A 17 -26.56 -5.02 3.13
N ILE A 18 -26.28 -6.31 3.32
CA ILE A 18 -27.30 -7.31 3.65
C ILE A 18 -28.04 -6.90 4.92
N TRP A 19 -27.32 -6.42 5.93
CA TRP A 19 -27.91 -5.99 7.20
C TRP A 19 -28.86 -4.80 7.03
N VAL A 20 -28.45 -3.76 6.30
CA VAL A 20 -29.31 -2.59 5.97
C VAL A 20 -30.57 -3.00 5.22
N LEU A 21 -30.46 -3.95 4.28
CA LEU A 21 -31.62 -4.41 3.50
C LEU A 21 -32.60 -5.24 4.32
N GLN A 22 -32.12 -6.06 5.26
CA GLN A 22 -32.98 -6.90 6.12
C GLN A 22 -33.58 -6.12 7.29
N LYS A 23 -32.81 -5.20 7.88
CA LYS A 23 -33.21 -4.38 9.03
C LYS A 23 -32.72 -2.95 8.83
N PRO A 24 -33.46 -2.13 8.08
CA PRO A 24 -33.11 -0.74 7.85
C PRO A 24 -33.31 0.05 9.14
N ASP A 25 -32.24 0.18 9.89
CA ASP A 25 -32.17 0.91 11.16
C ASP A 25 -30.91 1.77 11.23
N TYR A 26 -30.86 2.73 12.16
CA TYR A 26 -29.73 3.68 12.25
C TYR A 26 -28.37 2.98 12.34
N ASP A 27 -28.25 1.96 13.18
CA ASP A 27 -27.00 1.21 13.37
C ASP A 27 -26.53 0.54 12.08
N SER A 28 -27.45 -0.07 11.34
CA SER A 28 -27.14 -0.75 10.08
C SER A 28 -26.65 0.25 9.02
N ALA A 29 -27.30 1.42 8.92
CA ALA A 29 -26.94 2.46 7.98
C ALA A 29 -25.55 3.05 8.28
N VAL A 30 -25.25 3.32 9.56
CA VAL A 30 -23.94 3.81 9.99
C VAL A 30 -22.86 2.75 9.76
N ALA A 31 -23.14 1.48 10.05
CA ALA A 31 -22.22 0.38 9.79
C ALA A 31 -21.87 0.27 8.30
N PHE A 32 -22.87 0.40 7.41
CA PHE A 32 -22.65 0.39 5.97
C PHE A 32 -21.84 1.60 5.49
N ALA A 33 -22.16 2.81 5.97
CA ALA A 33 -21.42 4.02 5.64
C ALA A 33 -19.95 3.95 6.12
N ALA A 34 -19.71 3.44 7.32
CA ALA A 34 -18.36 3.24 7.86
C ALA A 34 -17.58 2.19 7.06
N ALA A 35 -18.22 1.07 6.68
CA ALA A 35 -17.60 0.04 5.85
C ALA A 35 -17.18 0.59 4.48
N LEU A 36 -18.03 1.42 3.85
CA LEU A 36 -17.68 2.12 2.62
C LEU A 36 -16.50 3.06 2.81
N ALA A 37 -16.47 3.86 3.88
CA ALA A 37 -15.36 4.76 4.17
C ALA A 37 -14.02 4.00 4.30
N VAL A 38 -14.03 2.85 4.98
CA VAL A 38 -12.85 1.98 5.10
C VAL A 38 -12.42 1.43 3.73
N LEU A 39 -13.36 0.95 2.93
CA LEU A 39 -13.06 0.45 1.58
C LEU A 39 -12.43 1.56 0.71
N PHE A 40 -13.01 2.76 0.67
CA PHE A 40 -12.48 3.89 -0.09
C PHE A 40 -11.13 4.37 0.43
N SER A 41 -10.93 4.42 1.75
CA SER A 41 -9.65 4.78 2.36
C SER A 41 -8.52 3.86 1.91
N SER A 42 -8.81 2.58 1.68
CA SER A 42 -7.82 1.58 1.24
C SER A 42 -7.23 1.91 -0.15
N PHE A 43 -8.00 2.58 -1.01
CA PHE A 43 -7.53 3.05 -2.32
C PHE A 43 -6.77 4.38 -2.21
N LEU A 44 -7.26 5.30 -1.38
CA LEU A 44 -6.69 6.64 -1.20
C LEU A 44 -5.37 6.66 -0.42
N LEU A 45 -5.11 5.62 0.39
CA LEU A 45 -3.91 5.54 1.21
C LEU A 45 -2.66 5.30 0.35
N LYS A 46 -2.14 6.33 -0.32
CA LYS A 46 -0.86 6.28 -1.05
C LYS A 46 0.18 5.70 -0.12
N ARG A 47 0.81 4.60 -0.53
CA ARG A 47 2.01 4.10 0.15
C ARG A 47 3.05 5.20 -0.01
N ASN A 48 3.29 5.96 1.06
CA ASN A 48 4.53 6.71 1.22
C ASN A 48 5.64 5.65 1.25
N ARG A 49 6.06 5.18 0.06
CA ARG A 49 7.37 4.56 -0.09
C ARG A 49 8.31 5.72 0.23
N LYS A 50 8.77 5.78 1.49
CA LYS A 50 10.12 6.29 1.71
C LYS A 50 10.97 5.48 0.74
N GLU A 51 11.40 6.13 -0.33
CA GLU A 51 12.54 5.69 -1.12
C GLU A 51 13.63 5.45 -0.08
N THR A 52 13.83 4.21 0.35
CA THR A 52 15.00 3.86 1.14
C THR A 52 16.15 4.15 0.20
N ALA A 53 16.82 5.28 0.39
CA ALA A 53 18.00 5.64 -0.36
C ALA A 53 19.03 4.53 -0.10
N HIS A 54 19.11 3.59 -1.03
CA HIS A 54 20.08 2.51 -0.96
C HIS A 54 21.39 3.08 -1.47
N SER A 55 22.28 3.43 -0.55
CA SER A 55 23.66 3.81 -0.89
C SER A 55 24.54 2.58 -0.68
N GLN A 56 25.11 2.07 -1.77
CA GLN A 56 26.08 1.00 -1.74
C GLN A 56 27.42 1.57 -2.18
N THR A 57 28.42 1.54 -1.30
CA THR A 57 29.80 1.89 -1.66
C THR A 57 30.48 0.62 -2.15
N VAL A 58 30.94 0.61 -3.40
CA VAL A 58 31.73 -0.46 -4.00
C VAL A 58 33.15 0.02 -4.24
N SER A 59 34.14 -0.83 -3.94
CA SER A 59 35.56 -0.56 -4.19
C SER A 59 35.94 -0.75 -5.67
N ASP A 60 37.03 -0.13 -6.12
CA ASP A 60 37.46 -0.09 -7.54
C ASP A 60 37.66 -1.47 -8.21
N SER A 61 37.84 -2.54 -7.43
CA SER A 61 38.00 -3.91 -7.94
C SER A 61 36.81 -4.84 -7.61
N SER A 62 35.62 -4.28 -7.32
CA SER A 62 34.45 -5.07 -6.89
C SER A 62 33.23 -4.90 -7.79
N VAL A 63 32.43 -5.97 -7.89
CA VAL A 63 31.17 -5.98 -8.65
C VAL A 63 30.01 -5.76 -7.69
N GLY A 64 29.33 -4.62 -7.82
CA GLY A 64 28.08 -4.34 -7.12
C GLY A 64 26.89 -4.97 -7.84
N VAL A 65 26.15 -5.84 -7.16
CA VAL A 65 24.89 -6.40 -7.68
C VAL A 65 23.74 -5.88 -6.83
N GLN A 66 22.90 -5.03 -7.42
CA GLN A 66 21.66 -4.55 -6.81
C GLN A 66 20.46 -5.13 -7.55
N ALA A 67 19.71 -6.02 -6.90
CA ALA A 67 18.48 -6.56 -7.45
C ALA A 67 17.27 -5.82 -6.83
N GLY A 68 16.37 -5.31 -7.68
CA GLY A 68 15.02 -4.91 -7.26
C GLY A 68 14.46 -3.61 -7.83
N ARG A 69 15.25 -2.73 -8.46
CA ARG A 69 14.81 -1.44 -9.04
C ARG A 69 15.73 -0.94 -10.16
N ASP A 70 15.27 0.04 -10.92
CA ASP A 70 16.08 0.79 -11.89
C ASP A 70 17.29 1.44 -11.21
N VAL A 71 18.47 1.19 -11.76
CA VAL A 71 19.74 1.72 -11.26
C VAL A 71 19.98 3.08 -11.92
N ASN A 72 20.09 4.13 -11.12
CA ASN A 72 20.54 5.44 -11.57
C ASN A 72 21.95 5.68 -10.99
N ILE A 73 22.98 5.45 -11.81
CA ILE A 73 24.37 5.71 -11.43
C ILE A 73 24.64 7.20 -11.64
N ARG A 74 24.45 7.99 -10.58
CA ARG A 74 24.88 9.40 -10.52
C ARG A 74 26.14 9.47 -9.68
N ASP A 75 27.26 9.72 -10.35
CA ASP A 75 28.64 9.85 -9.86
C ASP A 75 29.47 8.57 -9.79
N ILE A 76 30.41 8.46 -10.74
CA ILE A 76 31.55 7.54 -10.72
C ILE A 76 32.79 8.40 -10.47
N ASN A 77 33.17 8.56 -9.20
CA ASN A 77 34.45 9.19 -8.87
C ASN A 77 35.55 8.12 -8.88
N ARG A 78 36.38 8.14 -9.92
CA ARG A 78 37.59 7.32 -10.01
C ARG A 78 38.65 7.93 -9.09
N VAL A 79 38.89 7.32 -7.93
CA VAL A 79 40.07 7.66 -7.12
C VAL A 79 41.27 7.03 -7.81
N LYS A 80 42.35 7.81 -7.94
CA LYS A 80 43.53 7.50 -8.75
C LYS A 80 44.63 6.89 -7.92
#